data_AF-A0A9W4JFG2-F1
#
_entry.id   AF-A0A9W4JFG2-F1
#
_cell.length_a   1.000
_cell.length_b   1.000
_cell.length_c   1.000
_cell.angle_alpha   90.00
_cell.angle_beta   90.00
_cell.angle_gamma   90.00
#
_symmetry.space_group_name_H-M   'P 1'
#
loop_
_entity.id
_entity.type
_entity.pdbx_description
1 polymer ?
#
loop_
_entity_poly.entity_id
_entity_poly.type
_entity_poly.pdbx_seq_one_letter_code
_entity_poly.pdbx_strand_id
1 'polypeptide(L)'
;MPSPTSHDGHDTVIEEKQCPYSYVPRDGSRRKRHKAKGIIWSLVVISGCIMGLGIGIMVWFAVRTDNPDIDLNSLEYALYKNTMFKDCYNTPMSNKTYDCLAIKASLPTRMGNTKYLFPSVIFPRDNITGYLNRDTISHNDTGHPRYSWCEVMSCFSDFKVIPSTPRPSAFWPTTLGVVNQATIILFFALWRTKNDQAAFSTTSPCTGIEWDDWLIMAWNLGSLIWWWIGLGRFLNHPEHYPVPFVLGWMSPWRYCDAINHHPYACSIKPSRKTARITRLTLSTLVVIQWAFSIYILGYMTRFAFGRGYLPHPAYECLASHIPDAPGTSSCSSEQLCSNEPIFYPLSPDRGETSDPMLLLSLFFVCYTIGAIPYWSFGVTNWCLRLRRSQNAQISSELLALLTALMGAGCVLLSALLVFLPRAEVLRYPPTGPVTIDWKCNALHVNLSPGRFYLDVEYQLPVRIAKMWFNA
;
A
#
# COMPACT_ATOMS: atom_id res chain seq x y z
N MET A 1 -68.63 47.56 27.31
CA MET A 1 -67.65 47.26 26.24
C MET A 1 -66.26 47.56 26.78
N PRO A 2 -65.49 46.56 27.20
CA PRO A 2 -64.07 46.74 27.55
C PRO A 2 -63.17 46.45 26.34
N SER A 3 -62.13 47.26 26.20
CA SER A 3 -61.09 47.17 25.18
C SER A 3 -60.29 45.86 25.24
N PRO A 4 -59.83 45.33 24.09
CA PRO A 4 -58.93 44.19 24.06
C PRO A 4 -57.51 44.65 24.43
N THR A 5 -56.99 44.09 25.51
CA THR A 5 -55.58 44.18 25.91
C THR A 5 -54.69 43.51 24.87
N SER A 6 -53.74 44.29 24.35
CA SER A 6 -52.65 43.85 23.49
C SER A 6 -51.79 42.82 24.23
N HIS A 7 -51.75 41.59 23.71
CA HIS A 7 -50.73 40.63 24.06
C HIS A 7 -49.40 41.11 23.50
N ASP A 8 -48.53 41.61 24.38
CA ASP A 8 -47.11 41.79 24.08
C ASP A 8 -46.51 40.42 23.76
N GLY A 9 -46.29 40.20 22.47
CA GLY A 9 -45.43 39.15 21.97
C GLY A 9 -44.01 39.45 22.43
N HIS A 10 -43.60 38.82 23.53
CA HIS A 10 -42.18 38.67 23.83
C HIS A 10 -41.59 37.80 22.72
N ASP A 11 -41.07 38.47 21.69
CA ASP A 11 -40.04 37.91 20.82
C ASP A 11 -38.87 37.55 21.73
N THR A 12 -38.87 36.32 22.24
CA THR A 12 -37.67 35.69 22.75
C THR A 12 -36.73 35.65 21.55
N VAL A 13 -35.87 36.65 21.44
CA VAL A 13 -34.65 36.58 20.66
C VAL A 13 -33.94 35.35 21.18
N ILE A 14 -34.15 34.22 20.52
CA ILE A 14 -33.36 33.02 20.73
C ILE A 14 -31.97 33.47 20.30
N GLU A 15 -31.16 33.86 21.29
CA GLU A 15 -29.74 34.08 21.13
C GLU A 15 -29.20 32.85 20.40
N GLU A 16 -28.99 33.00 19.09
CA GLU A 16 -28.48 31.96 18.24
C GLU A 16 -27.08 31.69 18.78
N LYS A 17 -26.98 30.67 19.66
CA LYS A 17 -25.75 30.32 20.39
C LYS A 17 -24.69 29.97 19.37
N GLN A 18 -23.97 31.01 18.93
CA GLN A 18 -22.83 30.90 18.04
C GLN A 18 -21.92 29.85 18.63
N CYS A 19 -21.62 28.83 17.84
CA CYS A 19 -20.81 27.71 18.29
C CYS A 19 -19.47 28.27 18.77
N PRO A 20 -19.11 28.13 20.07
CA PRO A 20 -17.89 28.72 20.63
C PRO A 20 -16.60 28.08 20.08
N TYR A 21 -16.74 27.13 19.15
CA TYR A 21 -15.67 26.38 18.50
C TYR A 21 -15.44 26.79 17.03
N SER A 22 -16.12 27.83 16.52
CA SER A 22 -15.81 28.41 15.21
C SER A 22 -14.55 29.28 15.31
N TYR A 23 -13.37 28.66 15.45
CA TYR A 23 -12.11 29.35 15.75
C TYR A 23 -11.41 29.96 14.53
N VAL A 24 -12.06 30.00 13.35
CA VAL A 24 -11.39 30.50 12.14
C VAL A 24 -11.67 31.99 11.93
N PRO A 25 -10.63 32.85 11.96
CA PRO A 25 -10.81 34.26 11.65
C PRO A 25 -11.28 34.43 10.20
N ARG A 26 -12.37 35.19 10.01
CA ARG A 26 -13.01 35.47 8.70
C ARG A 26 -12.13 36.30 7.75
N ASP A 27 -10.88 36.55 8.11
CA ASP A 27 -10.02 37.64 7.62
C ASP A 27 -9.35 37.36 6.25
N GLY A 28 -9.80 36.31 5.56
CA GLY A 28 -9.42 36.03 4.18
C GLY A 28 -10.33 36.75 3.18
N SER A 29 -9.75 37.42 2.18
CA SER A 29 -10.51 37.99 1.07
C SER A 29 -11.42 36.91 0.45
N ARG A 30 -12.68 37.24 0.18
CA ARG A 30 -13.69 36.32 -0.36
C ARG A 30 -13.17 35.52 -1.57
N ARG A 31 -12.34 36.17 -2.41
CA ARG A 31 -11.66 35.56 -3.56
C ARG A 31 -10.69 34.43 -3.17
N LYS A 32 -9.90 34.58 -2.11
CA LYS A 32 -8.98 33.52 -1.62
C LYS A 32 -9.76 32.29 -1.13
N ARG A 33 -10.88 32.50 -0.41
CA ARG A 33 -11.76 31.42 0.05
C ARG A 33 -12.41 30.65 -1.10
N HIS A 34 -12.96 31.35 -2.10
CA HIS A 34 -13.51 30.70 -3.28
C HIS A 34 -12.46 29.90 -4.06
N LYS A 35 -11.23 30.43 -4.20
CA LYS A 35 -10.12 29.68 -4.82
C LYS A 35 -9.76 28.42 -4.04
N ALA A 36 -9.60 28.52 -2.72
CA ALA A 36 -9.28 27.37 -1.88
C ALA A 36 -10.37 26.30 -1.92
N LYS A 37 -11.64 26.72 -1.85
CA LYS A 37 -12.80 25.83 -2.01
C LYS A 37 -12.80 25.13 -3.37
N GLY A 38 -12.52 25.86 -4.44
CA GLY A 38 -12.39 25.30 -5.79
C GLY A 38 -11.27 24.26 -5.89
N ILE A 39 -10.09 24.57 -5.34
CA ILE A 39 -8.95 23.64 -5.32
C ILE A 39 -9.31 22.35 -4.57
N ILE A 40 -9.87 22.45 -3.35
CA ILE A 40 -10.23 21.26 -2.56
C ILE A 40 -11.28 20.44 -3.28
N TRP A 41 -12.30 21.05 -3.87
CA TRP A 41 -13.30 20.32 -4.66
C TRP A 41 -12.68 19.59 -5.84
N SER A 42 -11.81 20.25 -6.60
CA SER A 42 -11.08 19.61 -7.70
C SER A 42 -10.27 18.41 -7.21
N LEU A 43 -9.57 18.54 -6.07
CA LEU A 43 -8.79 17.45 -5.48
C LEU A 43 -9.66 16.30 -4.98
N VAL A 44 -10.84 16.57 -4.39
CA VAL A 44 -11.81 15.54 -4.00
C VAL A 44 -12.28 14.77 -5.22
N VAL A 45 -12.64 15.47 -6.31
CA VAL A 45 -13.08 14.82 -7.55
C VAL A 45 -11.95 13.99 -8.16
N ILE A 46 -10.74 14.55 -8.27
CA ILE A 46 -9.60 13.85 -8.85
C ILE A 46 -9.24 12.60 -8.02
N SER A 47 -9.13 12.72 -6.70
CA SER A 47 -8.84 11.57 -5.82
C SER A 47 -9.96 10.53 -5.85
N GLY A 48 -11.22 10.96 -5.93
CA GLY A 48 -12.37 10.07 -6.15
C GLY A 48 -12.28 9.31 -7.46
N CYS A 49 -11.89 9.97 -8.56
CA CYS A 49 -11.68 9.31 -9.85
C CYS A 49 -10.53 8.30 -9.82
N ILE A 50 -9.40 8.65 -9.17
CA ILE A 50 -8.24 7.74 -9.02
C ILE A 50 -8.63 6.52 -8.17
N MET A 51 -9.33 6.74 -7.07
CA MET A 51 -9.85 5.66 -6.22
C MET A 51 -10.82 4.76 -7.00
N GLY A 52 -11.76 5.36 -7.75
CA GLY A 52 -12.69 4.62 -8.61
C GLY A 52 -11.98 3.80 -9.69
N LEU A 53 -10.94 4.36 -10.33
CA LEU A 53 -10.11 3.65 -11.30
C LEU A 53 -9.35 2.49 -10.65
N GLY A 54 -8.75 2.71 -9.49
CA GLY A 54 -8.04 1.68 -8.73
C GLY A 54 -8.97 0.51 -8.35
N ILE A 55 -10.15 0.83 -7.83
CA ILE A 55 -11.21 -0.15 -7.52
C ILE A 55 -11.65 -0.87 -8.79
N GLY A 56 -11.91 -0.15 -9.88
CA GLY A 56 -12.32 -0.73 -11.16
C GLY A 56 -11.30 -1.72 -11.71
N ILE A 57 -10.01 -1.39 -11.65
CA ILE A 57 -8.92 -2.29 -12.06
C ILE A 57 -8.87 -3.52 -11.16
N MET A 58 -8.99 -3.36 -9.85
CA MET A 58 -9.00 -4.48 -8.90
C MET A 58 -10.21 -5.41 -9.11
N VAL A 59 -11.41 -4.86 -9.27
CA VAL A 59 -12.62 -5.65 -9.56
C VAL A 59 -12.51 -6.33 -10.92
N TRP A 60 -12.01 -5.62 -11.94
CA TRP A 60 -11.81 -6.21 -13.26
C TRP A 60 -10.83 -7.38 -13.21
N PHE A 61 -9.73 -7.25 -12.46
CA PHE A 61 -8.85 -8.38 -12.23
C PHE A 61 -9.59 -9.50 -11.50
N ALA A 62 -10.30 -9.22 -10.41
CA ALA A 62 -10.99 -10.23 -9.61
C ALA A 62 -12.09 -10.99 -10.39
N VAL A 63 -12.74 -10.32 -11.34
CA VAL A 63 -13.80 -10.91 -12.18
C VAL A 63 -13.21 -11.63 -13.39
N ARG A 64 -12.18 -11.06 -14.03
CA ARG A 64 -11.55 -11.64 -15.24
C ARG A 64 -10.56 -12.76 -14.91
N THR A 65 -10.19 -12.93 -13.65
CA THR A 65 -9.61 -14.18 -13.18
C THR A 65 -10.69 -15.27 -13.19
N ASP A 66 -11.02 -15.75 -14.39
CA ASP A 66 -11.79 -16.96 -14.64
C ASP A 66 -10.99 -18.15 -14.10
N ASN A 67 -11.07 -18.37 -12.79
CA ASN A 67 -10.37 -19.44 -12.10
C ASN A 67 -11.29 -20.26 -11.15
N PRO A 68 -12.58 -20.54 -11.49
CA PRO A 68 -13.46 -21.28 -10.59
C PRO A 68 -13.00 -22.72 -10.29
N ASP A 69 -11.97 -23.21 -10.99
CA ASP A 69 -11.46 -24.58 -10.90
C ASP A 69 -10.01 -24.67 -10.36
N ILE A 70 -9.44 -23.60 -9.77
CA ILE A 70 -8.11 -23.71 -9.17
C ILE A 70 -8.18 -24.44 -7.84
N ASP A 71 -7.84 -25.72 -7.86
CA ASP A 71 -7.53 -26.45 -6.64
C ASP A 71 -6.16 -26.00 -6.10
N LEU A 72 -6.19 -25.19 -5.04
CA LEU A 72 -5.01 -24.68 -4.34
C LEU A 72 -4.18 -25.78 -3.67
N ASN A 73 -4.79 -26.93 -3.39
CA ASN A 73 -4.10 -28.08 -2.82
C ASN A 73 -3.55 -29.02 -3.90
N SER A 74 -3.81 -28.72 -5.17
CA SER A 74 -3.28 -29.51 -6.28
C SER A 74 -1.76 -29.35 -6.40
N LEU A 75 -1.12 -30.44 -6.82
CA LEU A 75 0.29 -30.42 -7.22
C LEU A 75 0.53 -29.40 -8.34
N GLU A 76 -0.43 -29.22 -9.24
CA GLU A 76 -0.33 -28.27 -10.34
C GLU A 76 -0.18 -26.83 -9.84
N TYR A 77 -1.01 -26.42 -8.88
CA TYR A 77 -0.90 -25.10 -8.28
C TYR A 77 0.43 -24.94 -7.51
N ALA A 78 0.82 -25.96 -6.74
CA ALA A 78 2.10 -25.97 -6.02
C ALA A 78 3.32 -25.83 -6.94
N LEU A 79 3.25 -26.36 -8.16
CA LEU A 79 4.31 -26.25 -9.16
C LEU A 79 4.29 -24.90 -9.86
N TYR A 80 3.14 -24.49 -10.41
CA TYR A 80 3.07 -23.44 -11.44
C TYR A 80 2.31 -22.18 -11.03
N LYS A 81 1.53 -22.22 -9.94
CA LYS A 81 0.84 -21.07 -9.34
C LYS A 81 -0.04 -20.31 -10.34
N ASN A 82 -0.70 -21.05 -11.24
CA ASN A 82 -1.52 -20.52 -12.33
C ASN A 82 -0.80 -19.52 -13.24
N THR A 83 0.49 -19.77 -13.51
CA THR A 83 1.29 -18.95 -14.42
C THR A 83 1.41 -19.66 -15.77
N MET A 84 1.65 -18.89 -16.82
CA MET A 84 1.93 -19.43 -18.16
C MET A 84 3.23 -20.24 -18.23
N PHE A 85 3.99 -20.31 -17.13
CA PHE A 85 5.19 -21.14 -17.04
C PHE A 85 4.89 -22.59 -17.41
N LYS A 86 3.75 -23.15 -16.99
CA LYS A 86 3.36 -24.54 -17.30
C LYS A 86 3.39 -24.79 -18.80
N ASP A 87 2.75 -23.93 -19.58
CA ASP A 87 2.62 -24.08 -21.03
C ASP A 87 3.98 -23.89 -21.73
N CYS A 88 4.74 -22.88 -21.29
CA CYS A 88 6.07 -22.61 -21.83
C CYS A 88 7.08 -23.74 -21.54
N TYR A 89 7.10 -24.24 -20.31
CA TYR A 89 8.04 -25.27 -19.85
C TYR A 89 7.81 -26.60 -20.56
N ASN A 90 6.54 -26.97 -20.77
CA ASN A 90 6.14 -28.23 -21.41
C ASN A 90 6.21 -28.19 -22.95
N THR A 91 6.64 -27.07 -23.56
CA THR A 91 6.75 -26.96 -25.02
C THR A 91 7.86 -27.90 -25.56
N PRO A 92 7.55 -28.85 -26.47
CA PRO A 92 8.50 -29.87 -26.93
C PRO A 92 9.78 -29.30 -27.55
N MET A 93 10.94 -29.90 -27.23
CA MET A 93 12.24 -29.51 -27.80
C MET A 93 12.34 -29.67 -29.31
N SER A 94 11.58 -30.59 -29.91
CA SER A 94 11.56 -30.83 -31.36
C SER A 94 11.00 -29.66 -32.19
N ASN A 95 10.26 -28.75 -31.57
CA ASN A 95 9.73 -27.54 -32.22
C ASN A 95 10.62 -26.30 -32.01
N LYS A 96 11.81 -26.46 -31.41
CA LYS A 96 12.69 -25.34 -31.05
C LYS A 96 13.68 -25.08 -32.17
N THR A 97 13.65 -23.87 -32.72
CA THR A 97 14.61 -23.38 -33.73
C THR A 97 15.84 -22.71 -33.12
N TYR A 98 15.93 -22.69 -31.78
CA TYR A 98 16.88 -21.88 -31.03
C TYR A 98 17.80 -22.73 -30.15
N ASP A 99 19.04 -22.26 -29.98
CA ASP A 99 20.07 -22.93 -29.18
C ASP A 99 19.88 -22.63 -27.69
N CYS A 100 19.42 -23.63 -26.93
CA CYS A 100 19.23 -23.51 -25.49
C CYS A 100 20.52 -23.30 -24.70
N LEU A 101 21.68 -23.74 -25.21
CA LEU A 101 22.97 -23.44 -24.59
C LEU A 101 23.29 -21.95 -24.77
N ALA A 102 23.09 -21.42 -25.97
CA ALA A 102 23.26 -19.99 -26.23
C ALA A 102 22.27 -19.14 -25.41
N ILE A 103 21.00 -19.57 -25.28
CA ILE A 103 20.02 -18.90 -24.41
C ILE A 103 20.53 -18.93 -22.97
N LYS A 104 20.78 -20.11 -22.39
CA LYS A 104 21.25 -20.25 -20.99
C LYS A 104 22.54 -19.44 -20.73
N ALA A 105 23.45 -19.36 -21.70
CA ALA A 105 24.68 -18.58 -21.61
C ALA A 105 24.47 -17.07 -21.78
N SER A 106 23.48 -16.66 -22.59
CA SER A 106 23.10 -15.24 -22.79
C SER A 106 22.25 -14.70 -21.66
N LEU A 107 21.54 -15.58 -20.95
CA LEU A 107 20.85 -15.20 -19.73
C LEU A 107 21.90 -14.65 -18.79
N PRO A 108 21.61 -13.49 -18.17
CA PRO A 108 22.59 -12.83 -17.34
C PRO A 108 23.05 -13.77 -16.22
N THR A 109 24.24 -14.35 -16.41
CA THR A 109 25.20 -14.61 -15.32
C THR A 109 25.77 -13.29 -14.80
N ARG A 110 25.05 -12.16 -14.97
CA ARG A 110 25.37 -10.81 -14.49
C ARG A 110 25.20 -10.72 -12.98
N MET A 111 25.87 -11.60 -12.24
CA MET A 111 26.23 -11.36 -10.85
C MET A 111 27.63 -10.73 -10.72
N GLY A 112 28.41 -10.68 -11.82
CA GLY A 112 29.81 -10.26 -11.78
C GLY A 112 30.11 -8.77 -11.97
N ASN A 113 29.39 -8.02 -12.82
CA ASN A 113 29.88 -6.70 -13.26
C ASN A 113 28.83 -5.62 -13.54
N THR A 114 27.54 -5.87 -13.33
CA THR A 114 26.57 -4.80 -13.51
C THR A 114 26.48 -3.92 -12.28
N LYS A 115 26.99 -2.69 -12.46
CA LYS A 115 26.68 -1.45 -11.72
C LYS A 115 25.18 -1.08 -11.71
N TYR A 116 24.26 -2.01 -11.92
CA TYR A 116 22.89 -1.79 -11.48
C TYR A 116 22.93 -1.78 -9.95
N LEU A 117 22.25 -0.81 -9.35
CA LEU A 117 22.22 -0.47 -7.92
C LEU A 117 21.67 -1.59 -6.99
N PHE A 118 21.80 -2.85 -7.39
CA PHE A 118 21.70 -3.99 -6.49
C PHE A 118 23.10 -4.24 -5.96
N PRO A 119 23.45 -3.78 -4.74
CA PRO A 119 24.60 -4.36 -4.08
C PRO A 119 24.36 -5.87 -4.06
N SER A 120 25.36 -6.59 -4.56
CA SER A 120 25.51 -8.04 -4.74
C SER A 120 25.31 -8.86 -3.45
N VAL A 121 24.17 -8.71 -2.78
CA VAL A 121 23.96 -9.12 -1.36
C VAL A 121 22.66 -9.90 -1.13
N ILE A 122 21.73 -9.96 -2.10
CA ILE A 122 20.50 -10.77 -1.94
C ILE A 122 20.77 -12.27 -2.13
N PHE A 123 21.88 -12.62 -2.76
CA PHE A 123 22.34 -14.00 -2.82
C PHE A 123 23.77 -14.02 -2.30
N PRO A 124 24.16 -15.03 -1.49
CA PRO A 124 25.57 -15.31 -1.27
C PRO A 124 26.28 -15.22 -2.62
N ARG A 125 27.49 -14.67 -2.66
CA ARG A 125 28.32 -14.51 -3.88
C ARG A 125 28.75 -15.86 -4.48
N ASP A 126 28.04 -16.92 -4.15
CA ASP A 126 28.15 -18.23 -4.74
C ASP A 126 27.27 -18.18 -6.00
N ASN A 127 27.89 -18.34 -7.16
CA ASN A 127 27.30 -18.27 -8.52
C ASN A 127 26.19 -19.32 -8.79
N ILE A 128 25.49 -19.78 -7.77
CA ILE A 128 24.65 -20.98 -7.77
C ILE A 128 23.18 -20.64 -8.02
N THR A 129 22.70 -19.45 -7.60
CA THR A 129 21.29 -19.07 -7.78
C THR A 129 21.12 -18.01 -8.84
N GLY A 130 20.13 -18.16 -9.73
CA GLY A 130 19.78 -17.21 -10.80
C GLY A 130 18.35 -16.70 -10.66
N TYR A 131 18.06 -15.53 -11.24
CA TYR A 131 16.72 -14.95 -11.26
C TYR A 131 16.34 -14.59 -12.69
N LEU A 132 15.14 -15.00 -13.11
CA LEU A 132 14.58 -14.68 -14.41
C LEU A 132 13.18 -14.07 -14.25
N ASN A 133 13.01 -12.91 -14.88
CA ASN A 133 11.70 -12.30 -15.13
C ASN A 133 11.61 -11.90 -16.61
N ARG A 134 10.41 -11.79 -17.14
CA ARG A 134 10.13 -11.37 -18.50
C ARG A 134 10.85 -10.08 -18.88
N ASP A 135 10.85 -9.07 -18.00
CA ASP A 135 11.49 -7.79 -18.28
C ASP A 135 13.01 -7.92 -18.43
N THR A 136 13.62 -8.83 -17.66
CA THR A 136 15.07 -9.09 -17.76
C THR A 136 15.45 -9.80 -19.05
N ILE A 137 14.52 -10.55 -19.65
CA ILE A 137 14.73 -11.30 -20.90
C ILE A 137 14.45 -10.39 -22.12
N SER A 138 13.51 -9.46 -22.00
CA SER A 138 13.14 -8.55 -23.08
C SER A 138 14.07 -7.33 -23.20
N HIS A 139 15.04 -7.15 -22.29
CA HIS A 139 15.82 -5.93 -22.25
C HIS A 139 16.78 -5.82 -23.45
N ASN A 140 16.69 -4.66 -24.10
CA ASN A 140 17.20 -4.37 -25.42
C ASN A 140 18.71 -4.03 -25.41
N ASP A 141 19.56 -4.94 -24.95
CA ASP A 141 21.00 -4.79 -25.18
C ASP A 141 21.26 -5.02 -26.66
N THR A 142 21.84 -4.01 -27.32
CA THR A 142 21.93 -3.78 -28.77
C THR A 142 22.74 -4.81 -29.58
N GLY A 143 22.90 -6.04 -29.10
CA GLY A 143 23.64 -7.11 -29.76
C GLY A 143 23.14 -8.53 -29.47
N HIS A 144 22.03 -8.71 -28.73
CA HIS A 144 21.50 -10.04 -28.42
C HIS A 144 20.14 -10.30 -29.10
N PRO A 145 19.90 -11.51 -29.63
CA PRO A 145 18.58 -11.90 -30.12
C PRO A 145 17.53 -11.80 -29.01
N ARG A 146 16.37 -11.22 -29.33
CA ARG A 146 15.25 -11.11 -28.39
C ARG A 146 14.54 -12.46 -28.30
N TYR A 147 14.65 -13.12 -27.15
CA TYR A 147 13.90 -14.33 -26.85
C TYR A 147 12.58 -13.98 -26.15
N SER A 148 11.51 -14.69 -26.47
CA SER A 148 10.27 -14.64 -25.72
C SER A 148 10.40 -15.37 -24.38
N TRP A 149 9.51 -15.06 -23.42
CA TRP A 149 9.46 -15.76 -22.13
C TRP A 149 9.34 -17.28 -22.31
N CYS A 150 8.49 -17.74 -23.24
CA CYS A 150 8.32 -19.17 -23.47
C CYS A 150 9.54 -19.83 -24.10
N GLU A 151 10.22 -19.16 -25.03
CA GLU A 151 11.45 -19.70 -25.63
C GLU A 151 12.49 -19.97 -24.55
N VAL A 152 12.69 -19.00 -23.65
CA VAL A 152 13.62 -19.16 -22.53
C VAL A 152 13.17 -20.25 -21.56
N MET A 153 11.93 -20.21 -21.06
CA MET A 153 11.46 -21.20 -20.07
C MET A 153 11.47 -22.62 -20.62
N SER A 154 11.20 -22.79 -21.91
CA SER A 154 11.27 -24.09 -22.56
C SER A 154 12.69 -24.68 -22.49
N CYS A 155 13.74 -23.87 -22.47
CA CYS A 155 15.11 -24.37 -22.35
C CYS A 155 15.44 -24.96 -20.98
N PHE A 156 14.58 -24.77 -19.98
CA PHE A 156 14.72 -25.34 -18.64
C PHE A 156 13.87 -26.60 -18.45
N SER A 157 13.33 -27.21 -19.51
CA SER A 157 12.53 -28.44 -19.40
C SER A 157 13.27 -29.62 -18.75
N ASP A 158 14.60 -29.56 -18.69
CA ASP A 158 15.48 -30.50 -18.00
C ASP A 158 15.58 -30.27 -16.48
N PHE A 159 15.29 -29.05 -16.02
CA PHE A 159 15.43 -28.64 -14.62
C PHE A 159 14.24 -29.12 -13.79
N LYS A 160 14.53 -29.57 -12.56
CA LYS A 160 13.50 -29.96 -11.59
C LYS A 160 12.69 -28.75 -11.14
N VAL A 161 11.37 -28.80 -11.30
CA VAL A 161 10.48 -27.77 -10.76
C VAL A 161 10.20 -28.08 -9.29
N ILE A 162 10.49 -27.15 -8.38
CA ILE A 162 10.27 -27.35 -6.95
C ILE A 162 8.83 -26.96 -6.57
N PRO A 163 8.01 -27.91 -6.09
CA PRO A 163 6.67 -27.62 -5.60
C PRO A 163 6.74 -26.85 -4.28
N SER A 164 5.89 -25.83 -4.14
CA SER A 164 5.88 -24.98 -2.95
C SER A 164 4.52 -24.33 -2.72
N THR A 165 4.15 -24.08 -1.48
CA THR A 165 2.98 -23.28 -1.11
C THR A 165 3.38 -21.85 -0.74
N PRO A 166 2.64 -20.82 -1.21
CA PRO A 166 2.92 -19.44 -0.83
C PRO A 166 2.47 -19.17 0.61
N ARG A 167 3.35 -18.59 1.42
CA ARG A 167 3.00 -18.03 2.74
C ARG A 167 2.24 -16.71 2.57
N PRO A 168 1.55 -16.21 3.60
CA PRO A 168 0.94 -14.87 3.55
C PRO A 168 1.95 -13.76 3.20
N SER A 169 3.22 -13.92 3.57
CA SER A 169 4.33 -13.04 3.21
C SER A 169 4.65 -13.03 1.72
N ALA A 170 4.25 -14.02 0.91
CA ALA A 170 4.38 -13.97 -0.54
C ALA A 170 3.49 -12.89 -1.19
N PHE A 171 2.45 -12.44 -0.49
CA PHE A 171 1.48 -11.45 -0.98
C PHE A 171 1.89 -10.02 -0.61
N TRP A 172 3.10 -9.63 -1.01
CA TRP A 172 3.71 -8.32 -0.74
C TRP A 172 2.91 -7.15 -1.28
N PRO A 173 2.82 -6.01 -0.56
CA PRO A 173 2.11 -4.81 -1.03
C PRO A 173 2.41 -4.49 -2.49
N THR A 174 1.39 -4.53 -3.35
CA THR A 174 1.54 -4.01 -4.71
C THR A 174 1.57 -2.49 -4.70
N THR A 175 2.24 -1.94 -5.69
CA THR A 175 2.22 -0.50 -5.97
C THR A 175 0.80 0.03 -6.15
N LEU A 176 -0.07 -0.73 -6.82
CA LEU A 176 -1.50 -0.42 -6.92
C LEU A 176 -2.19 -0.37 -5.54
N GLY A 177 -1.96 -1.37 -4.68
CA GLY A 177 -2.52 -1.40 -3.33
C GLY A 177 -2.07 -0.20 -2.49
N VAL A 178 -0.77 0.10 -2.51
CA VAL A 178 -0.17 1.26 -1.80
C VAL A 178 -0.78 2.58 -2.29
N VAL A 179 -0.86 2.78 -3.62
CA VAL A 179 -1.43 4.00 -4.20
C VAL A 179 -2.92 4.11 -3.88
N ASN A 180 -3.67 3.01 -3.94
CA ASN A 180 -5.10 3.04 -3.62
C ASN A 180 -5.35 3.38 -2.15
N GLN A 181 -4.62 2.76 -1.21
CA GLN A 181 -4.71 3.08 0.21
C GLN A 181 -4.34 4.54 0.50
N ALA A 182 -3.24 5.03 -0.07
CA ALA A 182 -2.84 6.45 0.05
C ALA A 182 -3.91 7.39 -0.53
N THR A 183 -4.53 7.01 -1.65
CA THR A 183 -5.61 7.77 -2.29
C THR A 183 -6.87 7.80 -1.41
N ILE A 184 -7.25 6.69 -0.77
CA ILE A 184 -8.40 6.64 0.16
C ILE A 184 -8.15 7.55 1.36
N ILE A 185 -6.95 7.49 1.97
CA ILE A 185 -6.57 8.36 3.09
C ILE A 185 -6.66 9.84 2.67
N LEU A 186 -6.11 10.18 1.50
CA LEU A 186 -6.15 11.53 0.95
C LEU A 186 -7.60 11.97 0.66
N PHE A 187 -8.40 11.13 0.02
CA PHE A 187 -9.79 11.41 -0.31
C PHE A 187 -10.58 11.72 0.96
N PHE A 188 -10.47 10.90 2.00
CA PHE A 188 -11.17 11.15 3.26
C PHE A 188 -10.64 12.38 4.01
N ALA A 189 -9.35 12.72 3.88
CA ALA A 189 -8.82 13.97 4.43
C ALA A 189 -9.41 15.20 3.71
N LEU A 190 -9.42 15.18 2.37
CA LEU A 190 -9.97 16.26 1.53
C LEU A 190 -11.48 16.41 1.70
N TRP A 191 -12.22 15.29 1.73
CA TRP A 191 -13.66 15.26 1.94
C TRP A 191 -14.03 15.96 3.24
N ARG A 192 -13.28 15.66 4.31
CA ARG A 192 -13.48 16.32 5.58
C ARG A 192 -13.11 17.79 5.55
N THR A 193 -11.96 18.16 4.97
CA THR A 193 -11.58 19.59 4.85
C THR A 193 -12.64 20.39 4.08
N LYS A 194 -13.29 19.79 3.08
CA LYS A 194 -14.43 20.37 2.37
C LYS A 194 -15.61 20.61 3.31
N ASN A 195 -15.99 19.62 4.13
CA ASN A 195 -17.10 19.74 5.08
C ASN A 195 -16.81 20.80 6.15
N ASP A 196 -15.58 20.84 6.67
CA ASP A 196 -15.12 21.86 7.62
C ASP A 196 -15.23 23.28 6.98
N GLN A 197 -14.85 23.43 5.70
CA GLN A 197 -15.01 24.70 4.96
C GLN A 197 -16.46 25.13 4.74
N ALA A 198 -17.38 24.18 4.54
CA ALA A 198 -18.79 24.49 4.42
C ALA A 198 -19.34 25.00 5.76
N ALA A 199 -18.95 24.37 6.87
CA ALA A 199 -19.34 24.79 8.22
C ALA A 199 -18.85 26.20 8.58
N PHE A 200 -17.72 26.67 8.03
CA PHE A 200 -17.25 28.06 8.23
C PHE A 200 -18.09 29.12 7.51
N SER A 201 -18.96 28.72 6.57
CA SER A 201 -19.76 29.66 5.77
C SER A 201 -21.12 30.00 6.39
N THR A 202 -21.63 29.17 7.30
CA THR A 202 -22.96 29.28 7.90
C THR A 202 -22.85 29.40 9.43
N THR A 203 -23.65 30.26 10.05
CA THR A 203 -23.94 30.24 11.51
C THR A 203 -24.81 29.03 11.88
N SER A 204 -24.63 27.92 11.19
CA SER A 204 -25.51 26.76 11.31
C SER A 204 -25.45 26.23 12.75
N PRO A 205 -26.62 25.91 13.35
CA PRO A 205 -26.68 25.26 14.65
C PRO A 205 -25.88 23.96 14.58
N CYS A 206 -25.36 23.52 15.73
CA CYS A 206 -24.53 22.33 15.72
C CYS A 206 -25.38 21.07 15.42
N THR A 207 -25.27 20.56 14.19
CA THR A 207 -26.09 19.46 13.66
C THR A 207 -25.57 18.06 14.01
N GLY A 208 -24.45 17.97 14.71
CA GLY A 208 -23.80 16.69 15.04
C GLY A 208 -22.99 16.12 13.87
N ILE A 209 -22.65 14.84 13.95
CA ILE A 209 -21.86 14.14 12.94
C ILE A 209 -22.79 13.69 11.81
N GLU A 210 -22.48 14.05 10.57
CA GLU A 210 -23.26 13.68 9.39
C GLU A 210 -23.07 12.18 9.05
N TRP A 211 -23.98 11.61 8.25
CA TRP A 211 -23.98 10.16 7.96
C TRP A 211 -22.74 9.71 7.16
N ASP A 212 -22.21 10.58 6.31
CA ASP A 212 -21.01 10.33 5.51
C ASP A 212 -19.75 10.30 6.39
N ASP A 213 -19.67 11.18 7.39
CA ASP A 213 -18.62 11.15 8.42
C ASP A 213 -18.63 9.81 9.19
N TRP A 214 -19.81 9.25 9.49
CA TRP A 214 -19.92 7.93 10.13
C TRP A 214 -19.32 6.81 9.28
N LEU A 215 -19.53 6.81 7.96
CA LEU A 215 -18.93 5.82 7.06
C LEU A 215 -17.40 5.95 7.05
N ILE A 216 -16.90 7.18 7.00
CA ILE A 216 -15.47 7.45 7.07
C ILE A 216 -14.91 6.98 8.42
N MET A 217 -15.60 7.24 9.53
CA MET A 217 -15.22 6.76 10.86
C MET A 217 -15.16 5.24 10.94
N ALA A 218 -16.18 4.55 10.44
CA ALA A 218 -16.24 3.10 10.41
C ALA A 218 -15.06 2.51 9.62
N TRP A 219 -14.74 3.07 8.45
CA TRP A 219 -13.60 2.63 7.66
C TRP A 219 -12.26 2.85 8.38
N ASN A 220 -12.08 4.01 9.03
CA ASN A 220 -10.84 4.29 9.78
C ASN A 220 -10.69 3.39 11.00
N LEU A 221 -11.79 3.06 11.69
CA LEU A 221 -11.78 2.13 12.80
C LEU A 221 -11.42 0.72 12.34
N GLY A 222 -12.04 0.24 11.25
CA GLY A 222 -11.70 -1.03 10.63
C GLY A 222 -10.22 -1.09 10.23
N SER A 223 -9.74 -0.04 9.56
CA SER A 223 -8.32 0.11 9.20
C SER A 223 -7.40 0.09 10.43
N LEU A 224 -7.76 0.78 11.51
CA LEU A 224 -6.97 0.80 12.74
C LEU A 224 -6.87 -0.59 13.36
N ILE A 225 -8.00 -1.30 13.51
CA ILE A 225 -8.05 -2.65 14.07
C ILE A 225 -7.21 -3.60 13.23
N TRP A 226 -7.39 -3.55 11.90
CA TRP A 226 -6.71 -4.43 10.97
C TRP A 226 -5.20 -4.19 10.93
N TRP A 227 -4.78 -2.93 11.03
CA TRP A 227 -3.37 -2.54 11.16
C TRP A 227 -2.72 -3.17 12.39
N TRP A 228 -3.39 -3.13 13.55
CA TRP A 228 -2.86 -3.71 14.79
C TRP A 228 -2.80 -5.24 14.75
N ILE A 229 -3.79 -5.89 14.14
CA ILE A 229 -3.76 -7.34 13.89
C ILE A 229 -2.60 -7.70 12.96
N GLY A 230 -2.41 -6.93 11.89
CA GLY A 230 -1.30 -7.09 10.95
C GLY A 230 0.06 -6.94 11.63
N LEU A 231 0.23 -5.89 12.43
CA LEU A 231 1.45 -5.66 13.22
C LEU A 231 1.70 -6.81 14.20
N GLY A 232 0.70 -7.23 14.97
CA GLY A 232 0.85 -8.32 15.93
C GLY A 232 1.28 -9.63 15.26
N ARG A 233 0.69 -9.95 14.10
CA ARG A 233 1.07 -11.12 13.30
C ARG A 233 2.50 -11.02 12.78
N PHE A 234 2.87 -9.86 12.23
CA PHE A 234 4.22 -9.60 11.73
C PHE A 234 5.28 -9.65 12.84
N LEU A 235 5.02 -9.10 14.03
CA LEU A 235 5.98 -9.13 15.13
C LEU A 235 6.21 -10.53 15.71
N ASN A 236 5.19 -11.39 15.69
CA ASN A 236 5.31 -12.77 16.18
C ASN A 236 5.94 -13.72 15.13
N HIS A 237 5.61 -13.52 13.86
CA HIS A 237 6.06 -14.36 12.74
C HIS A 237 6.38 -13.50 11.51
N PRO A 238 7.49 -12.75 11.53
CA PRO A 238 7.88 -11.86 10.43
C PRO A 238 8.13 -12.62 9.13
N GLU A 239 8.41 -13.92 9.21
CA GLU A 239 8.60 -14.82 8.09
C GLU A 239 7.31 -15.23 7.38
N HIS A 240 6.19 -15.25 8.10
CA HIS A 240 4.91 -15.72 7.59
C HIS A 240 4.01 -14.58 7.13
N TYR A 241 4.09 -13.40 7.72
CA TYR A 241 3.14 -12.33 7.49
C TYR A 241 3.76 -11.11 6.81
N PRO A 242 3.02 -10.44 5.91
CA PRO A 242 3.50 -9.21 5.31
C PRO A 242 3.58 -8.10 6.36
N VAL A 243 4.51 -7.18 6.13
CA VAL A 243 4.63 -5.92 6.84
C VAL A 243 3.36 -5.07 6.68
N PRO A 244 2.84 -4.48 7.78
CA PRO A 244 1.65 -3.65 7.70
C PRO A 244 1.96 -2.27 7.08
N PHE A 245 0.92 -1.58 6.62
CA PHE A 245 1.04 -0.30 5.93
C PHE A 245 1.65 0.81 6.81
N VAL A 246 2.69 1.50 6.36
CA VAL A 246 3.43 2.50 7.18
C VAL A 246 2.66 3.82 7.43
N LEU A 247 1.52 4.04 6.79
CA LEU A 247 0.68 5.23 7.01
C LEU A 247 -0.50 4.97 7.97
N GLY A 248 -0.52 3.82 8.65
CA GLY A 248 -1.60 3.46 9.60
C GLY A 248 -1.85 4.54 10.67
N TRP A 249 -0.80 5.25 11.10
CA TRP A 249 -0.85 6.33 12.08
C TRP A 249 -1.65 7.57 11.64
N MET A 250 -1.87 7.76 10.34
CA MET A 250 -2.61 8.93 9.83
C MET A 250 -4.07 8.92 10.24
N SER A 251 -4.67 7.73 10.36
CA SER A 251 -6.09 7.58 10.70
C SER A 251 -6.40 8.16 12.09
N PRO A 252 -5.75 7.71 13.19
CA PRO A 252 -5.98 8.32 14.50
C PRO A 252 -5.43 9.75 14.62
N TRP A 253 -4.37 10.11 13.90
CA TRP A 253 -3.80 11.47 13.93
C TRP A 253 -4.83 12.51 13.49
N ARG A 254 -5.55 12.20 12.43
CA ARG A 254 -6.63 13.01 11.90
C ARG A 254 -7.75 13.24 12.92
N TYR A 255 -8.04 12.26 13.78
CA TYR A 255 -9.05 12.38 14.83
C TYR A 255 -8.55 13.13 16.07
N CYS A 256 -7.24 13.09 16.38
CA CYS A 256 -6.65 13.92 17.43
C CYS A 256 -6.95 15.41 17.22
N ASP A 257 -6.87 15.86 15.97
CA ASP A 257 -7.20 17.24 15.62
C ASP A 257 -8.71 17.49 15.50
N ALA A 258 -9.44 16.50 14.95
CA ALA A 258 -10.89 16.58 14.74
C ALA A 258 -11.68 16.92 15.98
N ILE A 259 -11.32 16.32 17.11
CA ILE A 259 -12.07 16.45 18.36
C ILE A 259 -12.13 17.91 18.85
N ASN A 260 -11.24 18.78 18.38
CA ASN A 260 -11.25 20.21 18.73
C ASN A 260 -12.08 21.07 17.78
N HIS A 261 -12.57 20.51 16.68
CA HIS A 261 -13.27 21.22 15.61
C HIS A 261 -14.69 20.67 15.42
N HIS A 262 -15.58 21.49 14.85
CA HIS A 262 -16.91 21.03 14.42
C HIS A 262 -16.75 19.93 13.34
N PRO A 263 -17.62 18.89 13.28
CA PRO A 263 -18.74 18.61 14.19
C PRO A 263 -18.35 17.86 15.48
N TYR A 264 -17.17 17.25 15.53
CA TYR A 264 -16.75 16.35 16.61
C TYR A 264 -16.69 17.03 17.98
N ALA A 265 -16.22 18.28 18.04
CA ALA A 265 -16.18 19.05 19.28
C ALA A 265 -17.58 19.25 19.89
N CYS A 266 -18.62 19.39 19.06
CA CYS A 266 -19.97 19.51 19.55
C CYS A 266 -20.54 18.20 20.05
N SER A 267 -20.33 17.10 19.33
CA SER A 267 -20.87 15.80 19.72
C SER A 267 -20.27 15.32 21.04
N ILE A 268 -19.02 15.70 21.33
CA ILE A 268 -18.30 15.33 22.57
C ILE A 268 -18.44 16.42 23.66
N LYS A 269 -19.07 17.57 23.36
CA LYS A 269 -19.28 18.70 24.28
C LYS A 269 -19.82 18.33 25.67
N PRO A 270 -20.73 17.34 25.82
CA PRO A 270 -21.26 16.99 27.14
C PRO A 270 -20.18 16.57 28.16
N SER A 271 -19.01 16.11 27.72
CA SER A 271 -17.95 15.67 28.62
C SER A 271 -16.56 16.14 28.18
N ARG A 272 -16.09 17.24 28.78
CA ARG A 272 -14.69 17.71 28.63
C ARG A 272 -13.66 16.66 29.05
N LYS A 273 -14.01 15.81 30.03
CA LYS A 273 -13.15 14.71 30.47
C LYS A 273 -13.00 13.67 29.36
N THR A 274 -14.11 13.27 28.73
CA THR A 274 -14.10 12.32 27.61
C THR A 274 -13.28 12.87 26.44
N ALA A 275 -13.52 14.12 26.01
CA ALA A 275 -12.73 14.73 24.93
C ALA A 275 -11.21 14.71 25.21
N ARG A 276 -10.82 15.03 26.45
CA ARG A 276 -9.40 15.00 26.88
C ARG A 276 -8.83 13.58 26.87
N ILE A 277 -9.56 12.61 27.40
CA ILE A 277 -9.12 11.20 27.45
C ILE A 277 -9.00 10.66 26.02
N THR A 278 -10.03 10.82 25.19
CA THR A 278 -10.02 10.37 23.79
C THR A 278 -8.85 10.98 23.02
N ARG A 279 -8.61 12.29 23.18
CA ARG A 279 -7.46 12.95 22.54
C ARG A 279 -6.13 12.39 23.03
N LEU A 280 -5.98 12.16 24.33
CA LEU A 280 -4.76 11.57 24.89
C LEU A 280 -4.53 10.17 24.32
N THR A 281 -5.55 9.32 24.33
CA THR A 281 -5.51 7.96 23.80
C THR A 281 -5.14 7.96 22.32
N LEU A 282 -5.81 8.76 21.48
CA LEU A 282 -5.51 8.84 20.06
C LEU A 282 -4.09 9.35 19.82
N SER A 283 -3.62 10.38 20.54
CA SER A 283 -2.26 10.89 20.40
C SER A 283 -1.21 9.84 20.77
N THR A 284 -1.45 9.08 21.84
CA THR A 284 -0.58 7.96 22.22
C THR A 284 -0.56 6.89 21.13
N LEU A 285 -1.72 6.51 20.59
CA LEU A 285 -1.80 5.54 19.49
C LEU A 285 -1.04 6.03 18.25
N VAL A 286 -1.17 7.30 17.89
CA VAL A 286 -0.45 7.89 16.75
C VAL A 286 1.05 7.79 16.92
N VAL A 287 1.57 8.18 18.09
CA VAL A 287 3.02 8.13 18.37
C VAL A 287 3.52 6.68 18.28
N ILE A 288 2.79 5.74 18.86
CA ILE A 288 3.16 4.32 18.83
C ILE A 288 3.13 3.79 17.39
N GLN A 289 2.06 4.03 16.64
CA GLN A 289 1.96 3.58 15.24
C GLN A 289 3.02 4.22 14.35
N TRP A 290 3.33 5.50 14.56
CA TRP A 290 4.39 6.19 13.83
C TRP A 290 5.77 5.60 14.13
N ALA A 291 6.08 5.29 15.39
CA ALA A 291 7.32 4.64 15.79
C ALA A 291 7.46 3.24 15.16
N PHE A 292 6.39 2.44 15.19
CA PHE A 292 6.37 1.15 14.49
C PHE A 292 6.49 1.30 12.97
N SER A 293 5.93 2.36 12.39
CA SER A 293 6.07 2.65 10.96
C SER A 293 7.53 2.97 10.58
N ILE A 294 8.27 3.67 11.45
CA ILE A 294 9.73 3.85 11.28
C ILE A 294 10.46 2.51 11.37
N TYR A 295 10.12 1.68 12.36
CA TYR A 295 10.71 0.34 12.49
C TYR A 295 10.48 -0.50 11.23
N ILE A 296 9.25 -0.53 10.71
CA ILE A 296 8.88 -1.23 9.47
C ILE A 296 9.64 -0.65 8.28
N LEU A 297 9.72 0.68 8.16
CA LEU A 297 10.48 1.33 7.10
C LEU A 297 11.98 0.98 7.19
N GLY A 298 12.54 0.94 8.39
CA GLY A 298 13.91 0.48 8.66
C GLY A 298 14.12 -0.99 8.26
N TYR A 299 13.15 -1.85 8.57
CA TYR A 299 13.15 -3.26 8.16
C TYR A 299 13.11 -3.39 6.63
N MET A 300 12.16 -2.70 5.97
CA MET A 300 12.02 -2.68 4.51
C MET A 300 13.24 -2.08 3.79
N THR A 301 13.84 -1.02 4.33
CA THR A 301 15.01 -0.37 3.72
C THR A 301 16.27 -1.21 3.87
N ARG A 302 16.46 -1.92 4.99
CA ARG A 302 17.53 -2.91 5.11
C ARG A 302 17.42 -3.99 4.05
N PHE A 303 16.19 -4.45 3.79
CA PHE A 303 15.88 -5.38 2.70
C PHE A 303 16.17 -4.76 1.32
N ALA A 304 15.69 -3.56 1.04
CA ALA A 304 15.85 -2.89 -0.24
C ALA A 304 17.33 -2.57 -0.58
N PHE A 305 18.12 -2.18 0.42
CA PHE A 305 19.52 -1.77 0.27
C PHE A 305 20.54 -2.85 0.66
N GLY A 306 20.09 -4.08 0.94
CA GLY A 306 20.98 -5.24 1.13
C GLY A 306 21.97 -5.13 2.30
N ARG A 307 21.65 -4.36 3.35
CA ARG A 307 22.51 -4.19 4.55
C ARG A 307 22.02 -5.01 5.74
N GLY A 308 21.84 -6.31 5.54
CA GLY A 308 21.58 -7.29 6.61
C GLY A 308 20.23 -8.01 6.51
N TYR A 309 20.28 -9.30 6.84
CA TYR A 309 19.24 -10.34 6.85
C TYR A 309 18.36 -10.44 5.60
N LEU A 310 18.51 -11.58 4.93
CA LEU A 310 17.67 -12.00 3.82
C LEU A 310 16.20 -12.03 4.28
N PRO A 311 15.24 -11.65 3.41
CA PRO A 311 13.84 -11.83 3.74
C PRO A 311 13.66 -13.32 4.06
N HIS A 312 12.80 -13.64 4.99
CA HIS A 312 12.51 -15.05 5.23
C HIS A 312 11.87 -15.68 3.98
N PRO A 313 11.98 -17.01 3.79
CA PRO A 313 11.34 -17.68 2.67
C PRO A 313 9.84 -17.38 2.66
N ALA A 314 9.35 -16.85 1.54
CA ALA A 314 7.94 -16.54 1.33
C ALA A 314 7.17 -17.76 0.82
N TYR A 315 7.87 -18.83 0.47
CA TYR A 315 7.28 -20.08 0.03
C TYR A 315 7.78 -21.21 0.93
N GLU A 316 6.89 -22.14 1.22
CA GLU A 316 7.21 -23.35 1.93
C GLU A 316 7.40 -24.49 0.92
N CYS A 317 8.55 -25.15 1.01
CA CYS A 317 8.89 -26.25 0.11
C CYS A 317 8.06 -27.50 0.43
N LEU A 318 7.49 -28.14 -0.59
CA LEU A 318 6.73 -29.38 -0.43
C LEU A 318 7.60 -30.59 -0.77
N ALA A 319 8.51 -30.95 0.13
CA ALA A 319 9.51 -32.00 -0.09
C ALA A 319 8.91 -33.33 -0.57
N SER A 320 7.76 -33.71 -0.01
CA SER A 320 7.02 -34.95 -0.35
C SER A 320 6.57 -35.01 -1.80
N HIS A 321 6.40 -33.87 -2.46
CA HIS A 321 5.94 -33.77 -3.84
C HIS A 321 7.07 -33.58 -4.85
N ILE A 322 8.32 -33.42 -4.38
CA ILE A 322 9.47 -33.31 -5.27
C ILE A 322 9.62 -34.54 -6.17
N PRO A 323 9.49 -35.80 -5.70
CA PRO A 323 9.63 -36.97 -6.57
C PRO A 323 8.71 -36.90 -7.81
N ASP A 324 7.46 -36.50 -7.61
CA ASP A 324 6.41 -36.45 -8.65
C ASP A 324 6.48 -35.21 -9.55
N ALA A 325 7.27 -34.19 -9.17
CA ALA A 325 7.42 -32.98 -9.94
C ALA A 325 8.20 -33.22 -11.26
N PRO A 326 7.97 -32.43 -12.32
CA PRO A 326 8.67 -32.61 -13.59
C PRO A 326 10.15 -32.16 -13.52
N GLY A 327 10.94 -32.68 -14.47
CA GLY A 327 12.36 -32.41 -14.60
C GLY A 327 13.24 -33.28 -13.71
N THR A 328 14.55 -33.04 -13.78
CA THR A 328 15.57 -33.82 -13.05
C THR A 328 16.48 -32.91 -12.25
N SER A 329 16.92 -33.37 -11.09
CA SER A 329 17.83 -32.64 -10.19
C SER A 329 18.98 -33.55 -9.77
N SER A 330 20.16 -32.98 -9.60
CA SER A 330 21.34 -33.65 -9.04
C SER A 330 21.31 -33.70 -7.50
N CYS A 331 20.47 -32.88 -6.87
CA CYS A 331 20.32 -32.76 -5.42
C CYS A 331 19.12 -33.55 -4.89
N SER A 332 19.19 -33.95 -3.62
CA SER A 332 18.08 -34.59 -2.90
C SER A 332 16.95 -33.60 -2.59
N SER A 333 15.75 -34.11 -2.31
CA SER A 333 14.60 -33.28 -1.92
C SER A 333 14.87 -32.42 -0.69
N GLU A 334 15.61 -32.95 0.29
CA GLU A 334 16.03 -32.21 1.49
C GLU A 334 17.00 -31.07 1.13
N GLN A 335 17.99 -31.34 0.28
CA GLN A 335 18.92 -30.32 -0.18
C GLN A 335 18.20 -29.19 -0.93
N LEU A 336 17.27 -29.54 -1.82
CA LEU A 336 16.45 -28.57 -2.55
C LEU A 336 15.63 -27.69 -1.61
N CYS A 337 14.96 -28.29 -0.61
CA CYS A 337 14.15 -27.53 0.35
C CYS A 337 14.99 -26.73 1.36
N SER A 338 16.24 -27.14 1.63
CA SER A 338 17.16 -26.40 2.51
C SER A 338 17.76 -25.16 1.86
N ASN A 339 17.66 -25.02 0.53
CA ASN A 339 18.14 -23.85 -0.20
C ASN A 339 17.14 -22.68 -0.10
N GLU A 340 17.00 -22.11 1.10
CA GLU A 340 16.05 -21.01 1.40
C GLU A 340 16.04 -19.85 0.38
N PRO A 341 17.20 -19.39 -0.17
CA PRO A 341 17.22 -18.32 -1.15
C PRO A 341 16.36 -18.52 -2.39
N ILE A 342 16.11 -19.76 -2.80
CA ILE A 342 15.27 -20.03 -3.98
C ILE A 342 13.79 -19.66 -3.72
N PHE A 343 13.38 -19.66 -2.46
CA PHE A 343 12.01 -19.39 -1.98
C PHE A 343 11.81 -17.96 -1.48
N TYR A 344 12.76 -17.05 -1.74
CA TYR A 344 12.54 -15.65 -1.42
C TYR A 344 11.55 -15.00 -2.38
N PRO A 345 10.69 -14.10 -1.86
CA PRO A 345 9.73 -13.41 -2.70
C PRO A 345 10.49 -12.52 -3.68
N LEU A 346 10.25 -12.76 -4.97
CA LEU A 346 10.79 -11.91 -6.01
C LEU A 346 9.96 -10.64 -6.09
N SER A 347 10.61 -9.49 -5.91
CA SER A 347 9.90 -8.21 -5.99
C SER A 347 9.37 -8.01 -7.41
N PRO A 348 8.04 -7.90 -7.56
CA PRO A 348 7.36 -8.01 -8.84
C PRO A 348 7.64 -6.87 -9.85
N ASP A 349 8.08 -5.70 -9.39
CA ASP A 349 7.94 -4.45 -10.16
C ASP A 349 9.28 -3.77 -10.54
N ARG A 350 10.45 -4.38 -10.33
CA ARG A 350 11.73 -3.64 -10.53
C ARG A 350 12.11 -3.36 -11.99
N GLY A 351 11.38 -3.93 -12.97
CA GLY A 351 11.51 -3.59 -14.39
C GLY A 351 10.74 -2.32 -14.79
N GLU A 352 9.75 -1.92 -13.99
CA GLU A 352 8.92 -0.73 -14.23
C GLU A 352 9.18 0.33 -13.15
N THR A 353 9.04 1.59 -13.53
CA THR A 353 9.55 2.81 -12.86
C THR A 353 9.05 3.13 -11.44
N SER A 354 8.46 2.18 -10.71
CA SER A 354 7.87 2.45 -9.39
C SER A 354 8.03 1.27 -8.42
N ASP A 355 9.15 1.26 -7.69
CA ASP A 355 9.33 0.37 -6.53
C ASP A 355 8.28 0.74 -5.45
N PRO A 356 7.38 -0.18 -5.04
CA PRO A 356 6.36 0.10 -4.04
C PRO A 356 6.97 0.55 -2.71
N MET A 357 8.17 0.09 -2.36
CA MET A 357 8.87 0.50 -1.15
C MET A 357 9.36 1.94 -1.24
N LEU A 358 9.85 2.37 -2.40
CA LEU A 358 10.26 3.75 -2.62
C LEU A 358 9.05 4.70 -2.51
N LEU A 359 7.93 4.33 -3.13
CA LEU A 359 6.70 5.11 -3.05
C LEU A 359 6.16 5.17 -1.62
N LEU A 360 6.16 4.04 -0.91
CA LEU A 360 5.75 3.97 0.49
C LEU A 360 6.63 4.85 1.38
N SER A 361 7.95 4.83 1.14
CA SER A 361 8.92 5.69 1.82
C SER A 361 8.66 7.18 1.54
N LEU A 362 8.43 7.53 0.26
CA LEU A 362 8.12 8.90 -0.17
C LEU A 362 6.85 9.41 0.51
N PHE A 363 5.77 8.62 0.47
CA PHE A 363 4.52 8.98 1.17
C PHE A 363 4.77 9.18 2.66
N PHE A 364 5.44 8.24 3.32
CA PHE A 364 5.73 8.33 4.75
C PHE A 364 6.48 9.62 5.10
N VAL A 365 7.53 9.95 4.33
CA VAL A 365 8.33 11.17 4.54
C VAL A 365 7.48 12.41 4.31
N CYS A 366 6.76 12.50 3.19
CA CYS A 366 5.92 13.65 2.87
C CYS A 366 4.83 13.90 3.92
N TYR A 367 4.14 12.84 4.36
CA TYR A 367 3.11 12.97 5.40
C TYR A 367 3.70 13.25 6.79
N THR A 368 4.86 12.68 7.13
CA THR A 368 5.55 13.00 8.39
C THR A 368 5.98 14.47 8.42
N ILE A 369 6.57 14.97 7.33
CA ILE A 369 6.95 16.39 7.20
C ILE A 369 5.73 17.30 7.31
N GLY A 370 4.59 16.93 6.72
CA GLY A 370 3.34 17.68 6.87
C GLY A 370 2.77 17.65 8.28
N ALA A 371 2.94 16.55 9.02
CA ALA A 371 2.45 16.40 10.38
C ALA A 371 3.34 17.08 11.44
N ILE A 372 4.65 17.18 11.21
CA ILE A 372 5.62 17.76 12.17
C ILE A 372 5.24 19.18 12.61
N PRO A 373 4.91 20.13 11.72
CA PRO A 373 4.56 21.48 12.15
C PRO A 373 3.27 21.52 12.97
N TYR A 374 2.39 20.53 12.83
CA TYR A 374 1.17 20.41 13.62
C TYR A 374 1.49 19.96 15.06
N TRP A 375 2.44 19.04 15.20
CA TRP A 375 2.92 18.56 16.49
C TRP A 375 3.74 19.62 17.20
N SER A 376 4.68 20.26 16.48
CA SER A 376 5.48 21.34 17.03
C SER A 376 4.60 22.50 17.44
N PHE A 377 3.56 22.87 16.68
CA PHE A 377 2.61 23.90 17.08
C PHE A 377 1.81 23.51 18.33
N GLY A 378 1.42 22.24 18.47
CA GLY A 378 0.77 21.74 19.68
C GLY A 378 1.66 21.85 20.93
N VAL A 379 2.92 21.44 20.81
CA VAL A 379 3.92 21.51 21.88
C VAL A 379 4.29 22.97 22.19
N THR A 380 4.58 23.77 21.17
CA THR A 380 4.89 25.19 21.31
C THR A 380 3.73 25.95 21.93
N ASN A 381 2.48 25.72 21.52
CA ASN A 381 1.32 26.33 22.17
C ASN A 381 1.10 25.87 23.59
N TRP A 382 1.38 24.60 23.91
CA TRP A 382 1.39 24.14 25.30
C TRP A 382 2.43 24.93 26.10
N CYS A 383 3.67 25.00 25.62
CA CYS A 383 4.75 25.75 26.26
C CYS A 383 4.45 27.25 26.35
N LEU A 384 3.84 27.86 25.34
CA LEU A 384 3.47 29.28 25.30
C LEU A 384 2.26 29.59 26.19
N ARG A 385 1.30 28.67 26.33
CA ARG A 385 0.21 28.76 27.33
C ARG A 385 0.76 28.73 28.74
N LEU A 386 1.80 27.93 29.00
CA LEU A 386 2.54 28.00 30.26
C LEU A 386 3.29 29.33 30.41
N ARG A 387 3.63 30.00 29.30
CA ARG A 387 4.43 31.24 29.28
C ARG A 387 3.63 32.54 29.04
N ARG A 388 2.28 32.51 29.05
CA ARG A 388 1.37 33.66 28.84
C ARG A 388 1.69 34.55 27.61
N SER A 389 2.24 33.99 26.53
CA SER A 389 2.50 34.74 25.29
C SER A 389 1.53 34.34 24.19
N GLN A 390 0.77 35.31 23.65
CA GLN A 390 -0.37 35.09 22.73
C GLN A 390 -0.08 35.28 21.23
N ASN A 391 1.14 35.64 20.82
CA ASN A 391 1.30 36.36 19.54
C ASN A 391 1.91 35.61 18.35
N ALA A 392 1.86 34.28 18.28
CA ALA A 392 2.32 33.56 17.08
C ALA A 392 1.38 32.41 16.71
N GLN A 393 0.26 32.74 16.07
CA GLN A 393 -0.67 31.76 15.52
C GLN A 393 -0.49 31.69 14.00
N ILE A 394 0.45 30.87 13.53
CA ILE A 394 0.39 30.37 12.15
C ILE A 394 -0.94 29.62 12.04
N SER A 395 -1.78 30.00 11.07
CA SER A 395 -3.09 29.38 10.88
C SER A 395 -2.90 27.88 10.59
N SER A 396 -3.41 27.01 11.45
CA SER A 396 -3.45 25.55 11.25
C SER A 396 -4.01 25.17 9.87
N GLU A 397 -4.87 26.00 9.29
CA GLU A 397 -5.45 25.84 7.96
C GLU A 397 -4.43 25.85 6.82
N LEU A 398 -3.47 26.79 6.84
CA LEU A 398 -2.43 26.87 5.81
C LEU A 398 -1.58 25.60 5.82
N LEU A 399 -1.27 25.10 7.01
CA LEU A 399 -0.49 23.89 7.20
C LEU A 399 -1.26 22.63 6.78
N ALA A 400 -2.55 22.55 7.12
CA ALA A 400 -3.43 21.48 6.66
C ALA A 400 -3.55 21.49 5.12
N LEU A 401 -3.71 22.67 4.51
CA LEU A 401 -3.77 22.82 3.06
C LEU A 401 -2.46 22.43 2.37
N LEU A 402 -1.30 22.85 2.90
CA LEU A 402 0.01 22.46 2.38
C LEU A 402 0.23 20.95 2.48
N THR A 403 -0.15 20.34 3.61
CA THR A 403 -0.08 18.89 3.80
C THR A 403 -0.98 18.15 2.82
N ALA A 404 -2.20 18.64 2.61
CA ALA A 404 -3.13 18.08 1.65
C ALA A 404 -2.62 18.23 0.20
N LEU A 405 -2.00 19.36 -0.15
CA LEU A 405 -1.41 19.59 -1.48
C LEU A 405 -0.18 18.72 -1.73
N MET A 406 0.70 18.55 -0.74
CA MET A 406 1.84 17.63 -0.84
C MET A 406 1.36 16.18 -1.00
N GLY A 407 0.41 15.76 -0.16
CA GLY A 407 -0.21 14.43 -0.27
C GLY A 407 -0.86 14.21 -1.63
N ALA A 408 -1.60 15.19 -2.14
CA ALA A 408 -2.20 15.16 -3.47
C ALA A 408 -1.14 15.08 -4.58
N GLY A 409 -0.07 15.87 -4.50
CA GLY A 409 1.04 15.80 -5.45
C GLY A 409 1.69 14.41 -5.49
N CYS A 410 1.96 13.82 -4.33
CA CYS A 410 2.52 12.47 -4.23
C CYS A 410 1.56 11.41 -4.78
N VAL A 411 0.26 11.48 -4.44
CA VAL A 411 -0.74 10.54 -4.94
C VAL A 411 -0.90 10.66 -6.45
N LEU A 412 -0.96 11.87 -6.99
CA LEU A 412 -1.07 12.11 -8.43
C LEU A 412 0.15 11.60 -9.19
N LEU A 413 1.36 11.93 -8.72
CA LEU A 413 2.59 11.44 -9.32
C LEU A 413 2.62 9.91 -9.30
N SER A 414 2.26 9.29 -8.18
CA SER A 414 2.24 7.83 -8.05
C SER A 414 1.16 7.19 -8.93
N ALA A 415 -0.03 7.79 -9.01
CA ALA A 415 -1.09 7.35 -9.88
C ALA A 415 -0.65 7.41 -11.36
N LEU A 416 0.03 8.49 -11.78
CA LEU A 416 0.58 8.58 -13.14
C LEU A 416 1.64 7.49 -13.39
N LEU A 417 2.55 7.28 -12.44
CA LEU A 417 3.61 6.27 -12.56
C LEU A 417 3.08 4.84 -12.53
N VAL A 418 1.95 4.58 -11.87
CA VAL A 418 1.37 3.23 -11.74
C VAL A 418 0.36 2.94 -12.83
N PHE A 419 -0.58 3.84 -13.10
CA PHE A 419 -1.69 3.56 -14.01
C PHE A 419 -1.32 3.70 -15.48
N LEU A 420 -0.40 4.60 -15.85
CA LEU A 420 0.00 4.77 -17.26
C LEU A 420 0.74 3.55 -17.83
N PRO A 421 1.75 2.96 -17.14
CA PRO A 421 2.43 1.77 -17.63
C PRO A 421 1.56 0.51 -17.54
N ARG A 422 0.74 0.41 -16.48
CA ARG A 422 -0.04 -0.80 -16.23
C ARG A 422 -1.20 -1.05 -17.19
N ALA A 423 -1.58 -0.06 -18.01
CA ALA A 423 -2.48 -0.31 -19.14
C ALA A 423 -1.92 -1.39 -20.09
N GLU A 424 -0.59 -1.51 -20.19
CA GLU A 424 0.08 -2.58 -20.94
C GLU A 424 0.14 -3.89 -20.15
N VAL A 425 0.36 -3.83 -18.83
CA VAL A 425 0.35 -4.99 -17.93
C VAL A 425 -0.98 -5.75 -17.97
N LEU A 426 -2.10 -5.04 -18.15
CA LEU A 426 -3.44 -5.64 -18.32
C LEU A 426 -3.56 -6.52 -19.57
N ARG A 427 -2.67 -6.37 -20.56
CA ARG A 427 -2.67 -7.18 -21.80
C ARG A 427 -1.81 -8.43 -21.69
N TYR A 428 -1.01 -8.55 -20.63
CA TYR A 428 -0.04 -9.63 -20.54
C TYR A 428 -0.58 -10.89 -19.83
N PRO A 429 -0.21 -12.08 -20.33
CA PRO A 429 -0.48 -13.34 -19.63
C PRO A 429 0.27 -13.38 -18.28
N PRO A 430 -0.19 -14.18 -17.31
CA PRO A 430 0.43 -14.27 -15.99
C PRO A 430 1.81 -14.92 -16.08
N THR A 431 2.87 -14.11 -16.06
CA THR A 431 4.25 -14.58 -16.01
C THR A 431 4.74 -14.60 -14.57
N GLY A 432 4.90 -15.79 -14.00
CA GLY A 432 5.58 -15.96 -12.72
C GLY A 432 7.08 -15.87 -12.92
N PRO A 433 7.80 -15.01 -12.17
CA PRO A 433 9.25 -15.01 -12.20
C PRO A 433 9.78 -16.32 -11.63
N VAL A 434 10.99 -16.68 -12.05
CA VAL A 434 11.61 -17.97 -11.71
C VAL A 434 12.94 -17.74 -11.03
N THR A 435 13.15 -18.40 -9.90
CA THR A 435 14.46 -18.53 -9.29
C THR A 435 15.07 -19.87 -9.71
N ILE A 436 16.34 -19.88 -10.07
CA ILE A 436 17.05 -21.06 -10.56
C ILE A 436 18.14 -21.41 -9.55
N ASP A 437 18.32 -22.70 -9.30
CA ASP A 437 19.50 -23.28 -8.66
C ASP A 437 20.28 -24.07 -9.72
N TRP A 438 21.36 -23.47 -10.21
CA TRP A 438 22.23 -24.03 -11.22
C TRP A 438 23.02 -25.25 -10.74
N LYS A 439 23.29 -25.35 -9.43
CA LYS A 439 24.06 -26.48 -8.87
C LYS A 439 23.19 -27.73 -8.82
N CYS A 440 21.94 -27.55 -8.43
CA CYS A 440 20.99 -28.65 -8.32
C CYS A 440 20.20 -28.92 -9.60
N ASN A 441 20.37 -28.13 -10.66
CA ASN A 441 19.51 -28.15 -11.86
C ASN A 441 18.02 -28.06 -11.47
N ALA A 442 17.69 -27.12 -10.60
CA ALA A 442 16.34 -26.95 -10.09
C ALA A 442 15.87 -25.52 -10.28
N LEU A 443 14.55 -25.32 -10.26
CA LEU A 443 13.94 -24.00 -10.35
C LEU A 443 12.69 -23.92 -9.48
N HIS A 444 12.38 -22.71 -9.04
CA HIS A 444 11.18 -22.37 -8.28
C HIS A 444 10.38 -21.31 -9.03
N VAL A 445 9.10 -21.57 -9.24
CA VAL A 445 8.16 -20.62 -9.84
C VAL A 445 7.52 -19.78 -8.74
N ASN A 446 7.59 -18.47 -8.87
CA ASN A 446 6.93 -17.52 -7.99
C ASN A 446 5.54 -17.13 -8.50
N LEU A 447 4.74 -16.53 -7.63
CA LEU A 447 3.46 -15.92 -8.00
C LEU A 447 3.66 -14.79 -9.03
N SER A 448 2.68 -14.64 -9.94
CA SER A 448 2.68 -13.62 -10.98
C SER A 448 2.55 -12.18 -10.42
N PRO A 449 3.54 -11.29 -10.61
CA PRO A 449 3.58 -9.88 -10.21
C PRO A 449 2.32 -9.05 -10.39
N GLY A 450 1.65 -9.22 -11.53
CA GLY A 450 0.49 -8.41 -11.89
C GLY A 450 -0.83 -8.94 -11.34
N ARG A 451 -0.88 -10.20 -10.88
CA ARG A 451 -2.14 -10.90 -10.61
C ARG A 451 -2.18 -11.74 -9.34
N PHE A 452 -1.05 -11.89 -8.62
CA PHE A 452 -0.91 -12.77 -7.45
C PHE A 452 -1.91 -12.51 -6.31
N TYR A 453 -2.47 -11.31 -6.24
CA TYR A 453 -3.47 -10.98 -5.23
C TYR A 453 -4.86 -11.57 -5.50
N LEU A 454 -5.18 -11.87 -6.77
CA LEU A 454 -6.52 -12.20 -7.24
C LEU A 454 -6.56 -13.58 -7.94
N ASP A 455 -5.41 -14.09 -8.40
CA ASP A 455 -5.26 -15.45 -8.98
C ASP A 455 -5.22 -16.59 -7.93
N VAL A 456 -5.46 -16.28 -6.66
CA VAL A 456 -5.37 -17.25 -5.56
C VAL A 456 -6.63 -17.16 -4.72
N GLU A 457 -7.47 -18.20 -4.73
CA GLU A 457 -8.72 -18.22 -3.94
C GLU A 457 -8.48 -18.20 -2.42
N TYR A 458 -7.26 -18.53 -1.97
CA TYR A 458 -6.91 -18.64 -0.56
C TYR A 458 -7.14 -17.32 0.18
N GLN A 459 -8.13 -17.31 1.08
CA GLN A 459 -8.49 -16.13 1.87
C GLN A 459 -8.85 -14.90 1.02
N LEU A 460 -9.42 -15.07 -0.18
CA LEU A 460 -9.78 -13.97 -1.08
C LEU A 460 -10.56 -12.83 -0.38
N PRO A 461 -11.60 -13.09 0.44
CA PRO A 461 -12.31 -12.01 1.14
C PRO A 461 -11.40 -11.22 2.11
N VAL A 462 -10.49 -11.92 2.81
CA VAL A 462 -9.53 -11.31 3.75
C VAL A 462 -8.52 -10.45 2.99
N ARG A 463 -8.13 -10.84 1.77
CA ARG A 463 -7.20 -10.09 0.92
C ARG A 463 -7.86 -8.87 0.32
N ILE A 464 -9.08 -8.99 -0.19
CA ILE A 464 -9.89 -7.85 -0.63
C ILE A 464 -10.06 -6.87 0.53
N ALA A 465 -10.37 -7.36 1.73
CA ALA A 465 -10.43 -6.53 2.93
C ALA A 465 -9.07 -5.87 3.23
N LYS A 466 -7.94 -6.58 3.14
CA LYS A 466 -6.59 -5.99 3.31
C LYS A 466 -6.23 -4.93 2.27
N MET A 467 -6.74 -5.04 1.04
CA MET A 467 -6.55 -3.98 0.05
C MET A 467 -7.34 -2.73 0.40
N TRP A 468 -8.51 -2.91 1.00
CA TRP A 468 -9.43 -1.84 1.37
C TRP A 468 -9.11 -1.17 2.71
N PHE A 469 -8.58 -1.93 3.67
CA PHE A 469 -8.22 -1.46 5.01
C PHE A 469 -6.70 -1.33 5.12
N ASN A 470 -6.20 -0.33 5.83
CA ASN A 470 -4.75 -0.09 6.00
C ASN A 470 -4.05 -1.22 6.81
N ALA A 471 -3.81 -2.41 6.24
CA ALA A 471 -3.18 -3.53 6.96
C ALA A 471 -2.20 -4.35 6.15
#